data_AF-A0A2Z6V2F5-F1
#
_entry.id   AF-A0A2Z6V2F5-F1
#
_cell.length_a   1.000
_cell.length_b   1.000
_cell.length_c   1.000
_cell.angle_alpha   90.00
_cell.angle_beta   90.00
_cell.angle_gamma   90.00
#
_symmetry.space_group_name_H-M   'P 1'
#
loop_
_entity.id
_entity.type
_entity.pdbx_description
1 polymer ?
#
loop_
_entity_poly.entity_id
_entity_poly.type
_entity_poly.pdbx_seq_one_letter_code
_entity_poly.pdbx_strand_id
1 'polypeptide(L)' 'MAFKTNFQDFEDSIQYSTAVVNKLDAIITRNPQDFPIITPRIITPEQLIVELTNSH' A
#
# COMPACT_ATOMS: atom_id res chain seq x y z
N MET A 1 -10.42 6.79 7.99
CA MET A 1 -9.72 7.30 9.18
C MET A 1 -8.97 6.14 9.81
N ALA A 2 -7.68 6.31 10.07
CA ALA A 2 -6.73 5.28 10.48
C ALA A 2 -7.18 4.45 11.70
N PHE A 3 -7.75 5.09 12.73
CA PHE A 3 -8.26 4.39 13.92
C PHE A 3 -9.51 3.52 13.67
N LYS A 4 -10.12 3.58 12.47
CA LYS A 4 -11.30 2.78 12.10
C LYS A 4 -10.95 1.58 11.23
N THR A 5 -9.66 1.34 10.96
CA THR A 5 -9.21 0.26 10.07
C THR A 5 -8.61 -0.88 10.90
N ASN A 6 -8.84 -2.14 10.50
CA ASN A 6 -8.38 -3.36 11.20
C ASN A 6 -6.88 -3.65 11.02
N PHE A 7 -6.03 -2.62 11.02
CA PHE A 7 -4.58 -2.82 10.97
C PHE A 7 -4.04 -3.15 12.35
N GLN A 8 -3.09 -4.08 12.39
CA GLN A 8 -2.38 -4.44 13.62
C GLN A 8 -1.36 -3.37 14.02
N ASP A 9 -0.73 -2.72 13.03
CA ASP A 9 0.19 -1.61 13.23
C ASP A 9 -0.50 -0.26 12.95
N PHE A 10 -0.19 0.72 13.80
CA PHE A 10 -0.65 2.09 13.61
C PHE A 10 0.00 2.74 12.38
N GLU A 11 1.28 2.46 12.10
CA GLU A 11 1.96 3.00 10.92
C GLU A 11 1.22 2.62 9.63
N ASP A 12 0.90 1.33 9.46
CA ASP A 12 0.18 0.82 8.29
C ASP A 12 -1.21 1.47 8.15
N SER A 13 -1.90 1.69 9.27
CA SER A 13 -3.21 2.35 9.28
C SER A 13 -3.17 3.79 8.75
N ILE A 14 -2.07 4.50 9.04
CA ILE A 14 -1.83 5.87 8.58
C ILE A 14 -1.39 5.89 7.13
N GLN A 15 -0.46 5.01 6.73
CA GLN A 15 -0.03 4.86 5.34
C GLN A 15 -1.22 4.53 4.43
N TYR A 16 -2.04 3.54 4.82
CA TYR A 16 -3.27 3.18 4.11
C TYR A 16 -4.26 4.34 4.02
N SER A 17 -4.56 4.98 5.15
CA SER A 17 -5.52 6.10 5.17
C SER A 17 -5.06 7.25 4.29
N THR A 18 -3.77 7.56 4.30
CA THR A 18 -3.18 8.61 3.46
C THR A 18 -3.33 8.28 1.98
N ALA A 19 -3.03 7.04 1.60
CA ALA A 19 -3.13 6.61 0.22
C ALA A 19 -4.57 6.64 -0.30
N VAL A 20 -5.53 6.17 0.50
CA VAL A 20 -6.97 6.22 0.16
C VAL A 20 -7.48 7.64 0.01
N VAL A 21 -7.18 8.53 0.98
CA VAL A 21 -7.64 9.93 0.95
C VAL A 21 -7.12 10.68 -0.27
N ASN A 22 -5.86 10.43 -0.62
CA ASN A 22 -5.20 11.10 -1.75
C ASN A 22 -5.37 10.36 -3.08
N LYS A 23 -6.13 9.26 -3.11
CA LYS A 23 -6.36 8.44 -4.31
C LYS A 23 -5.06 8.01 -5.00
N LEU A 24 -4.07 7.61 -4.20
CA LEU A 24 -2.80 7.11 -4.73
C LEU A 24 -3.02 5.76 -5.41
N ASP A 25 -2.28 5.50 -6.49
CA ASP A 25 -2.41 4.25 -7.25
C ASP A 25 -1.91 3.03 -6.48
N ALA A 26 -0.90 3.22 -5.63
CA ALA A 26 -0.21 2.14 -4.92
C ALA A 26 0.38 2.55 -3.58
N ILE A 27 0.52 1.56 -2.70
CA ILE A 27 1.43 1.59 -1.55
C ILE A 27 2.58 0.64 -1.86
N ILE A 28 3.81 1.14 -1.74
CA ILE A 28 5.03 0.37 -1.95
C ILE A 28 5.60 0.02 -0.58
N THR A 29 5.68 -1.26 -0.25
CA THR A 29 6.12 -1.73 1.07
C THR A 29 6.87 -3.06 0.97
N ARG A 30 7.74 -3.35 1.93
CA ARG A 30 8.42 -4.65 2.03
C ARG A 30 7.52 -5.75 2.61
N ASN A 31 6.41 -5.37 3.26
CA ASN A 31 5.52 -6.30 3.96
C ASN A 31 4.07 -6.19 3.46
N PRO A 32 3.78 -6.57 2.20
CA PRO A 32 2.42 -6.44 1.65
C PRO A 32 1.38 -7.25 2.42
N GLN A 33 1.77 -8.34 3.10
CA GLN A 33 0.87 -9.16 3.91
C GLN A 33 0.29 -8.44 5.14
N ASP A 34 0.90 -7.34 5.58
CA ASP A 34 0.44 -6.58 6.75
C ASP A 34 -0.77 -5.69 6.41
N PHE A 35 -1.11 -5.58 5.11
CA PHE A 35 -2.24 -4.80 4.61
C PHE A 35 -3.44 -5.72 4.32
N PRO A 36 -4.51 -5.70 5.15
CA PRO A 36 -5.67 -6.59 5.00
C PRO A 36 -6.62 -6.16 3.86
N ILE A 37 -6.28 -5.13 3.09
CA ILE A 37 -7.16 -4.49 2.10
C ILE A 37 -6.45 -4.42 0.75
N ILE A 38 -7.20 -4.62 -0.32
CA ILE A 38 -6.71 -4.76 -1.70
C ILE A 38 -6.68 -3.45 -2.51
N THR A 39 -7.15 -2.32 -1.97
CA THR A 39 -7.20 -1.03 -2.68
C THR A 39 -6.82 0.12 -1.76
N PRO A 40 -5.77 0.92 -2.07
CA PRO A 40 -4.94 0.89 -3.28
C PRO A 40 -4.05 -0.38 -3.38
N ARG A 41 -3.46 -0.61 -4.56
CA ARG A 41 -2.64 -1.82 -4.78
C ARG A 41 -1.44 -1.82 -3.82
N ILE A 42 -1.14 -2.95 -3.21
CA ILE A 42 -0.02 -3.10 -2.28
C ILE A 42 1.04 -3.97 -2.95
N ILE A 43 2.21 -3.42 -3.23
CA ILE A 43 3.27 -4.13 -3.96
C ILE A 43 4.64 -3.90 -3.32
N THR A 44 5.59 -4.78 -3.62
CA THR A 44 6.98 -4.62 -3.19
C THR A 44 7.76 -3.65 -4.09
N PRO A 45 8.87 -3.07 -3.60
CA PRO A 45 9.76 -2.28 -4.43
C PRO A 45 10.23 -3.04 -5.68
N GLU A 46 10.55 -4.32 -5.55
CA GLU A 46 11.02 -5.16 -6.67
C GLU A 46 9.92 -5.34 -7.72
N GLN A 47 8.67 -5.54 -7.29
CA GLN A 47 7.53 -5.62 -8.20
C GLN A 47 7.35 -4.31 -8.98
N LEU A 48 7.45 -3.16 -8.31
CA LEU A 48 7.37 -1.86 -8.98
C LEU A 48 8.51 -1.68 -9.99
N ILE A 49 9.74 -2.04 -9.64
CA ILE A 49 10.90 -1.95 -10.55
C ILE A 49 10.68 -2.83 -11.79
N VAL A 50 10.21 -4.07 -11.61
CA VAL A 50 9.89 -4.97 -12.72
C VAL A 50 8.80 -4.40 -13.61
N GLU A 51 7.72 -3.86 -13.05
CA GLU A 51 6.64 -3.23 -13.82
C GLU A 51 7.16 -2.05 -14.65
N LEU A 52 7.93 -1.15 -14.05
CA LEU A 52 8.47 0.04 -14.72
C LEU A 52 9.49 -0.33 -15.81
N THR A 53 10.22 -1.42 -15.62
CA THR A 53 11.24 -1.89 -16.59
C THR A 53 10.62 -2.68 -17.74
N ASN A 54 9.51 -3.38 -17.51
CA ASN A 54 8.82 -4.17 -18.52
C ASN A 54 7.75 -3.39 -19.29
N SER A 55 7.48 -2.13 -18.92
CA SER A 55 6.49 -1.26 -19.58
C SER A 55 7.02 -0.59 -20.87
N HIS A 56 8.01 -1.21 -21.53
CA HIS A 56 8.58 -0.75 -22.81
C HIS A 56 7.74 -1.19 -24.02
#